data_AF-A0AAD1ZSR5-F1
#
_entry.id   AF-A0AAD1ZSR5-F1
#
_cell.length_a   1.000
_cell.length_b   1.000
_cell.length_c   1.000
_cell.angle_alpha   90.00
_cell.angle_beta   90.00
_cell.angle_gamma   90.00
#
_symmetry.space_group_name_H-M   'P 1'
#
loop_
_entity.id
_entity.type
_entity.pdbx_description
1 polymer ?
#
loop_
_entity_poly.entity_id
_entity_poly.type
_entity_poly.pdbx_seq_one_letter_code
_entity_poly.pdbx_strand_id
1 'polypeptide(L)'
;MQLALSNSREERRNLYLVLFDYLLHKINETCIASGVSEYSDDEVQPIATLLMLADAPEALHLSVKLGVEGMVELLRRSISTALSRYPNNDRLITLLQSMVEKFDMLMRSFTHLDREFTQMVQITKSYKSLESIDEIHRNSVGIKANLSWATLHSLLHSERSAYRHNGYLWLGDLLIAEISDEGDESLWLSIQTLEQKIKIAGVNDYSASLGVPLPIWLMCGLLKSRNNLIRWGFLFVLERLLMRCKFLLDESEVQHVIRSEAAGHMHAKSRLEKANAVINIMSNALSLMAQRNETDRMNILKMCDILFSQLCLKVVPTTAMLFGDTQINDSSSSEWNKAGAESLSQKENLGREESTGDSDSKIGKSVNPKICGTASMAALLLNGQAIVPMQLVARIPAALFYWPLIQLAGAATDNIALGVSVGSKGRGNIPGATSDIRATLLLLLIGKCTADPAAFTDVGGEEFFRELLDDTDARVAYYSSTFLLKRMMTEEPENYQQMLHSLVSRAQQSNNEKLLENPYLQMRGLLQLSNE
;
A
#
# COMPACT_ATOMS: atom_id res chain seq x y z
N MET A 1 -4.46 -15.41 -4.29
CA MET A 1 -5.12 -14.47 -3.36
C MET A 1 -4.22 -14.08 -2.20
N GLN A 2 -3.67 -15.02 -1.41
CA GLN A 2 -2.74 -14.70 -0.30
C GLN A 2 -1.47 -13.94 -0.73
N LEU A 3 -0.91 -14.23 -1.90
CA LEU A 3 0.26 -13.50 -2.49
C LEU A 3 -0.01 -12.00 -2.71
N ALA A 4 -1.25 -11.63 -3.01
CA ALA A 4 -1.66 -10.23 -3.20
C ALA A 4 -2.04 -9.56 -1.86
N LEU A 5 -2.23 -10.36 -0.80
CA LEU A 5 -2.65 -9.91 0.53
C LEU A 5 -1.50 -9.80 1.53
N SER A 6 -0.32 -10.37 1.23
CA SER A 6 0.83 -10.38 2.13
C SER A 6 1.45 -8.98 2.25
N ASN A 7 1.18 -8.33 3.38
CA ASN A 7 1.60 -6.95 3.62
C ASN A 7 2.97 -6.89 4.30
N SER A 8 3.36 -7.93 5.05
CA SER A 8 4.66 -7.99 5.71
C SER A 8 5.72 -8.70 4.86
N ARG A 9 6.99 -8.31 5.03
CA ARG A 9 8.13 -8.98 4.38
C ARG A 9 8.24 -10.44 4.79
N GLU A 10 7.95 -10.74 6.06
CA GLU A 10 7.97 -12.09 6.60
C GLU A 10 6.87 -12.97 6.01
N GLU A 11 5.65 -12.48 5.85
CA GLU A 11 4.57 -13.20 5.15
C GLU A 11 4.95 -13.51 3.71
N ARG A 12 5.53 -12.54 2.98
CA ARG A 12 5.97 -12.73 1.60
C ARG A 12 7.05 -13.79 1.50
N ARG A 13 8.04 -13.76 2.41
CA ARG A 13 9.10 -14.76 2.48
C ARG A 13 8.55 -16.14 2.81
N ASN A 14 7.68 -16.26 3.83
CA ASN A 14 7.10 -17.54 4.22
C ASN A 14 6.25 -18.13 3.09
N LEU A 15 5.44 -17.30 2.42
CA LEU A 15 4.65 -17.72 1.28
C LEU A 15 5.51 -18.11 0.08
N TYR A 16 6.60 -17.38 -0.16
CA TYR A 16 7.58 -17.74 -1.18
C TYR A 16 8.17 -19.12 -0.92
N LEU A 17 8.56 -19.44 0.33
CA LEU A 17 9.11 -20.76 0.67
C LEU A 17 8.10 -21.88 0.38
N VAL A 18 6.83 -21.70 0.76
CA VAL A 18 5.77 -22.68 0.46
C VAL A 18 5.57 -22.85 -1.06
N LEU A 19 5.62 -21.75 -1.82
CA LEU A 19 5.50 -21.80 -3.27
C LEU A 19 6.72 -22.46 -3.92
N PHE A 20 7.91 -22.17 -3.40
CA PHE A 20 9.16 -22.76 -3.86
C PHE A 20 9.13 -24.28 -3.67
N ASP A 21 8.75 -24.77 -2.50
CA ASP A 21 8.63 -26.20 -2.21
C ASP A 21 7.57 -26.87 -3.10
N TYR A 22 6.42 -26.23 -3.27
CA TYR A 22 5.36 -26.73 -4.17
C TYR A 22 5.84 -26.82 -5.62
N LEU A 23 6.58 -25.82 -6.11
CA LEU A 23 7.12 -25.82 -7.46
C LEU A 23 8.23 -26.86 -7.63
N LEU A 24 9.10 -27.00 -6.65
CA LEU A 24 10.15 -28.02 -6.65
C LEU A 24 9.54 -29.43 -6.72
N HIS A 25 8.51 -29.70 -5.92
CA HIS A 25 7.77 -30.96 -5.98
C HIS A 25 7.17 -31.21 -7.37
N LYS A 26 6.54 -30.20 -7.97
CA LYS A 26 6.01 -30.27 -9.36
C LYS A 26 7.10 -30.58 -10.39
N ILE A 27 8.29 -30.01 -10.23
CA ILE A 27 9.43 -30.23 -11.13
C ILE A 27 9.95 -31.66 -10.95
N ASN A 28 10.12 -32.11 -9.71
CA ASN A 28 10.57 -33.48 -9.40
C ASN A 28 9.58 -34.54 -9.92
N GLU A 29 8.27 -34.32 -9.78
CA GLU A 29 7.24 -35.17 -10.40
C GLU A 29 7.42 -35.26 -11.92
N THR A 30 7.66 -34.13 -12.59
CA THR A 30 7.89 -34.13 -14.05
C THR A 30 9.19 -34.83 -14.44
N CYS A 31 10.25 -34.72 -13.63
CA CYS A 31 11.51 -35.43 -13.84
C CYS A 31 11.33 -36.95 -13.70
N ILE A 32 10.65 -37.40 -12.64
CA ILE A 32 10.33 -38.82 -12.43
C ILE A 32 9.51 -39.37 -13.61
N ALA A 33 8.50 -38.62 -14.05
CA ALA A 33 7.66 -39.02 -15.19
C ALA A 33 8.44 -39.08 -16.53
N SER A 34 9.53 -38.34 -16.66
CA SER A 34 10.40 -38.33 -17.84
C SER A 34 11.65 -39.22 -17.69
N GLY A 35 11.77 -39.98 -16.59
CA GLY A 35 12.88 -40.88 -16.32
C GLY A 35 14.18 -40.20 -15.91
N VAL A 36 14.12 -38.91 -15.57
CA VAL A 36 15.26 -38.13 -15.06
C VAL A 36 15.30 -38.26 -13.53
N SER A 37 16.50 -38.37 -12.95
CA SER A 37 16.70 -38.39 -11.50
C SER A 37 16.14 -37.13 -10.84
N GLU A 38 15.55 -37.29 -9.66
CA GLU A 38 15.14 -36.18 -8.80
C GLU A 38 16.32 -35.25 -8.47
N TYR A 39 16.02 -33.96 -8.26
CA TYR A 39 17.01 -33.01 -7.74
C TYR A 39 17.18 -33.20 -6.24
N SER A 40 18.43 -33.39 -5.79
CA SER A 40 18.74 -33.53 -4.37
C SER A 40 18.77 -32.17 -3.66
N ASP A 41 18.61 -32.18 -2.34
CA ASP A 41 18.70 -30.97 -1.50
C ASP A 41 20.01 -30.19 -1.72
N ASP A 42 21.11 -30.90 -1.94
CA ASP A 42 22.43 -30.31 -2.25
C ASP A 42 22.45 -29.50 -3.57
N GLU A 43 21.60 -29.85 -4.54
CA GLU A 43 21.46 -29.13 -5.82
C GLU A 43 20.49 -27.95 -5.73
N VAL A 44 19.49 -28.07 -4.84
CA VAL A 44 18.43 -27.07 -4.65
C VAL A 44 18.92 -25.91 -3.77
N GLN A 45 19.72 -26.21 -2.75
CA GLN A 45 20.19 -25.24 -1.75
C GLN A 45 20.92 -24.02 -2.35
N PRO A 46 21.83 -24.16 -3.34
CA PRO A 46 22.47 -23.01 -3.98
C PRO A 46 21.49 -22.09 -4.70
N ILE A 47 20.47 -22.65 -5.37
CA ILE A 47 19.46 -21.88 -6.11
C ILE A 47 18.53 -21.16 -5.14
N ALA A 48 18.06 -21.84 -4.10
CA ALA A 48 17.23 -21.25 -3.05
C ALA A 48 17.95 -20.07 -2.37
N THR A 49 19.23 -20.23 -2.06
CA THR A 49 20.05 -19.18 -1.43
C THR A 49 20.21 -17.97 -2.36
N LEU A 50 20.52 -18.20 -3.64
CA LEU A 50 20.71 -17.11 -4.61
C LEU A 50 19.41 -16.36 -4.91
N LEU A 51 18.26 -17.05 -4.97
CA LEU A 51 16.95 -16.42 -5.13
C LEU A 51 16.57 -15.58 -3.91
N MET A 52 16.86 -16.07 -2.70
CA MET A 52 16.63 -15.32 -1.47
C MET A 52 17.54 -14.08 -1.36
N LEU A 53 18.81 -14.19 -1.78
CA LEU A 53 19.74 -13.05 -1.84
C LEU A 53 19.35 -12.00 -2.87
N ALA A 54 18.66 -12.41 -3.94
CA ALA A 54 18.17 -11.53 -4.99
C ALA A 54 16.79 -10.93 -4.69
N ASP A 55 16.28 -11.07 -3.45
CA ASP A 55 14.94 -10.62 -3.03
C ASP A 55 13.82 -11.11 -3.97
N ALA A 56 13.90 -12.38 -4.39
CA ALA A 56 12.87 -13.03 -5.20
C ALA A 56 11.44 -12.96 -4.60
N PRO A 57 11.23 -13.10 -3.26
CA PRO A 57 9.90 -12.95 -2.67
C PRO A 57 9.27 -11.58 -2.96
N GLU A 58 10.04 -10.51 -2.88
CA GLU A 58 9.61 -9.14 -3.13
C GLU A 58 9.37 -8.91 -4.63
N ALA A 59 10.25 -9.39 -5.49
CA ALA A 59 10.10 -9.30 -6.94
C ALA A 59 8.83 -10.01 -7.43
N LEU A 60 8.56 -11.22 -6.93
CA LEU A 60 7.33 -11.96 -7.23
C LEU A 60 6.09 -11.22 -6.72
N HIS A 61 6.11 -10.74 -5.49
CA HIS A 61 5.00 -9.95 -4.95
C HIS A 61 4.73 -8.69 -5.80
N LEU A 62 5.77 -7.97 -6.21
CA LEU A 62 5.66 -6.81 -7.09
C LEU A 62 5.11 -7.18 -8.47
N SER A 63 5.55 -8.29 -9.07
CA SER A 63 4.98 -8.77 -10.34
C SER A 63 3.48 -9.07 -10.22
N VAL A 64 3.02 -9.69 -9.12
CA VAL A 64 1.58 -9.94 -8.91
C VAL A 64 0.84 -8.61 -8.79
N LYS A 65 1.36 -7.69 -7.96
CA LYS A 65 0.72 -6.42 -7.64
C LYS A 65 0.66 -5.48 -8.84
N LEU A 66 1.72 -5.44 -9.65
CA LEU A 66 1.84 -4.58 -10.83
C LEU A 66 1.28 -5.23 -12.10
N GLY A 67 1.08 -6.54 -12.10
CA GLY A 67 0.70 -7.29 -13.31
C GLY A 67 1.81 -7.31 -14.37
N VAL A 68 3.08 -7.20 -13.96
CA VAL A 68 4.23 -7.13 -14.87
C VAL A 68 4.88 -8.51 -15.00
N GLU A 69 4.97 -8.99 -16.24
CA GLU A 69 5.68 -10.22 -16.57
C GLU A 69 7.21 -10.01 -16.66
N GLY A 70 7.99 -11.08 -16.48
CA GLY A 70 9.42 -11.09 -16.78
C GLY A 70 10.35 -10.60 -15.65
N MET A 71 9.83 -10.22 -14.48
CA MET A 71 10.70 -9.92 -13.33
C MET A 71 11.50 -11.14 -12.87
N VAL A 72 10.89 -12.33 -12.93
CA VAL A 72 11.55 -13.60 -12.60
C VAL A 72 12.63 -13.94 -13.64
N GLU A 73 12.39 -13.60 -14.90
CA GLU A 73 13.37 -13.74 -15.99
C GLU A 73 14.57 -12.78 -15.81
N LEU A 74 14.38 -11.58 -15.25
CA LEU A 74 15.47 -10.69 -14.88
C LEU A 74 16.33 -11.28 -13.75
N LEU A 75 15.68 -11.89 -12.74
CA LEU A 75 16.39 -12.62 -11.67
C LEU A 75 17.13 -13.84 -12.23
N ARG A 76 16.56 -14.52 -13.23
CA ARG A 76 17.24 -15.64 -13.91
C ARG A 76 18.57 -15.20 -14.48
N ARG A 77 18.61 -14.06 -15.18
CA ARG A 77 19.83 -13.55 -15.83
C ARG A 77 20.90 -13.21 -14.81
N SER A 78 20.54 -12.57 -13.69
CA SER A 78 21.51 -12.26 -12.63
C SER A 78 22.02 -13.53 -11.94
N ILE A 79 21.14 -14.48 -11.63
CA ILE A 79 21.50 -15.71 -10.91
C ILE A 79 22.27 -16.69 -11.79
N SER A 80 21.97 -16.78 -13.09
CA SER A 80 22.67 -17.66 -14.04
C SER A 80 24.17 -17.33 -14.10
N THR A 81 24.52 -16.04 -14.00
CA THR A 81 25.94 -15.64 -13.94
C THR A 81 26.63 -16.10 -12.67
N ALA A 82 25.92 -16.14 -11.53
CA ALA A 82 26.45 -16.64 -10.26
C ALA A 82 26.55 -18.18 -10.22
N LEU A 83 25.59 -18.89 -10.83
CA LEU A 83 25.57 -20.36 -10.92
C LEU A 83 26.67 -20.93 -11.82
N SER A 84 27.19 -20.15 -12.77
CA SER A 84 28.32 -20.56 -13.62
C SER A 84 29.60 -20.93 -12.85
N ARG A 85 29.69 -20.56 -11.56
CA ARG A 85 30.83 -20.83 -10.68
C ARG A 85 30.74 -22.16 -9.92
N TYR A 86 29.62 -22.86 -10.01
CA TYR A 86 29.37 -24.12 -9.29
C TYR A 86 29.68 -25.35 -10.15
N PRO A 87 30.09 -26.49 -9.54
CA PRO A 87 30.13 -27.77 -10.23
C PRO A 87 28.70 -28.18 -10.65
N ASN A 88 28.54 -28.88 -11.77
CA ASN A 88 27.23 -29.23 -12.37
C ASN A 88 26.36 -28.04 -12.80
N ASN A 89 26.97 -26.96 -13.30
CA ASN A 89 26.29 -25.74 -13.75
C ASN A 89 25.14 -26.00 -14.74
N ASP A 90 25.30 -26.89 -15.72
CA ASP A 90 24.29 -27.12 -16.77
C ASP A 90 22.98 -27.67 -16.20
N ARG A 91 23.08 -28.57 -15.21
CA ARG A 91 21.93 -29.15 -14.51
C ARG A 91 21.26 -28.12 -13.61
N LEU A 92 22.04 -27.30 -12.91
CA LEU A 92 21.53 -26.20 -12.07
C LEU A 92 20.87 -25.08 -12.88
N ILE A 93 21.42 -24.74 -14.05
CA ILE A 93 20.84 -23.77 -14.97
C ILE A 93 19.51 -24.30 -15.53
N THR A 94 19.44 -25.60 -15.84
CA THR A 94 18.20 -26.25 -16.29
C THR A 94 17.12 -26.26 -15.19
N LEU A 95 17.51 -26.54 -13.94
CA LEU A 95 16.61 -26.44 -12.78
C LEU A 95 16.10 -25.01 -12.58
N LEU A 96 16.99 -24.01 -12.62
CA LEU A 96 16.62 -22.61 -12.53
C LEU A 96 15.65 -22.23 -13.65
N GLN A 97 15.91 -22.64 -14.89
CA GLN A 97 15.02 -22.39 -16.02
C GLN A 97 13.63 -22.98 -15.78
N SER A 98 13.56 -24.23 -15.33
CA SER A 98 12.29 -24.89 -15.03
C SER A 98 11.53 -24.19 -13.89
N MET A 99 12.24 -23.77 -12.83
CA MET A 99 11.65 -22.98 -11.74
C MET A 99 11.09 -21.66 -12.24
N VAL A 100 11.85 -20.91 -13.04
CA VAL A 100 11.42 -19.62 -13.59
C VAL A 100 10.17 -19.79 -14.47
N GLU A 101 10.13 -20.80 -15.35
CA GLU A 101 8.96 -21.08 -16.18
C GLU A 101 7.71 -21.42 -15.35
N LYS A 102 7.86 -22.20 -14.28
CA LYS A 102 6.76 -22.54 -13.38
C LYS A 102 6.30 -21.34 -12.55
N PHE A 103 7.24 -20.52 -12.07
CA PHE A 103 6.91 -19.26 -11.41
C PHE A 103 6.16 -18.35 -12.37
N ASP A 104 6.66 -18.12 -13.58
CA ASP A 104 5.98 -17.29 -14.59
C ASP A 104 4.58 -17.80 -14.92
N MET A 105 4.39 -19.13 -15.00
CA MET A 105 3.06 -19.73 -15.20
C MET A 105 2.10 -19.45 -14.03
N LEU A 106 2.58 -19.61 -12.79
CA LEU A 106 1.78 -19.28 -11.60
C LEU A 106 1.46 -17.79 -11.58
N MET A 107 2.44 -16.95 -11.86
CA MET A 107 2.28 -15.50 -11.89
C MET A 107 1.25 -15.07 -12.93
N ARG A 108 1.30 -15.63 -14.13
CA ARG A 108 0.31 -15.39 -15.19
C ARG A 108 -1.10 -15.72 -14.77
N SER A 109 -1.31 -16.81 -14.02
CA SER A 109 -2.64 -17.17 -13.51
C SER A 109 -3.21 -16.16 -12.50
N PHE A 110 -2.36 -15.34 -11.88
CA PHE A 110 -2.78 -14.29 -10.96
C PHE A 110 -2.90 -12.91 -11.62
N THR A 111 -2.13 -12.64 -12.67
CA THR A 111 -2.03 -11.31 -13.28
C THR A 111 -2.85 -11.14 -14.56
N HIS A 112 -3.05 -12.24 -15.30
CA HIS A 112 -3.75 -12.27 -16.58
C HIS A 112 -5.01 -13.11 -16.52
N LEU A 113 -5.95 -12.76 -17.39
CA LEU A 113 -7.18 -13.51 -17.59
C LEU A 113 -6.88 -14.88 -18.20
N ASP A 114 -7.67 -15.88 -17.80
CA ASP A 114 -7.64 -17.18 -18.46
C ASP A 114 -7.87 -17.02 -19.96
N ARG A 115 -7.13 -17.79 -20.76
CA ARG A 115 -7.13 -17.69 -22.23
C ARG A 115 -8.54 -17.85 -22.81
N GLU A 116 -9.41 -18.58 -22.13
CA GLU A 116 -10.82 -18.78 -22.46
C GLU A 116 -11.60 -17.46 -22.59
N PHE A 117 -11.24 -16.41 -21.85
CA PHE A 117 -11.93 -15.12 -21.87
C PHE A 117 -11.37 -14.13 -22.90
N THR A 118 -10.25 -14.42 -23.56
CA THR A 118 -9.53 -13.47 -24.44
C THR A 118 -10.43 -12.85 -25.51
N GLN A 119 -11.25 -13.68 -26.18
CA GLN A 119 -12.16 -13.22 -27.22
C GLN A 119 -13.29 -12.34 -26.66
N MET A 120 -13.82 -12.69 -25.48
CA MET A 120 -14.85 -11.90 -24.81
C MET A 120 -14.31 -10.54 -24.34
N VAL A 121 -13.06 -10.51 -23.87
CA VAL A 121 -12.37 -9.29 -23.45
C VAL A 121 -12.24 -8.32 -24.63
N GLN A 122 -11.78 -8.80 -25.79
CA GLN A 122 -11.69 -7.98 -27.01
C GLN A 122 -13.05 -7.41 -27.40
N ILE A 123 -14.12 -8.22 -27.34
CA ILE A 123 -15.48 -7.76 -27.63
C ILE A 123 -15.91 -6.67 -26.64
N THR A 124 -15.69 -6.85 -25.33
CA THR A 124 -16.05 -5.82 -24.33
C THR A 124 -15.23 -4.54 -24.43
N LYS A 125 -13.97 -4.62 -24.93
CA LYS A 125 -13.15 -3.42 -25.21
C LYS A 125 -13.73 -2.61 -26.37
N SER A 126 -14.28 -3.26 -27.38
CA SER A 126 -14.86 -2.61 -28.55
C SER A 126 -16.26 -2.03 -28.30
N TYR A 127 -17.05 -2.61 -27.39
CA TYR A 127 -18.43 -2.20 -27.11
C TYR A 127 -18.59 -1.59 -25.71
N LYS A 128 -18.25 -0.29 -25.61
CA LYS A 128 -18.05 0.45 -24.35
C LYS A 128 -19.33 1.04 -23.73
N SER A 129 -20.40 1.17 -24.50
CA SER A 129 -21.70 1.74 -24.09
C SER A 129 -22.86 0.78 -24.41
N LEU A 130 -23.92 0.81 -23.61
CA LEU A 130 -25.12 -0.01 -23.87
C LEU A 130 -25.81 0.42 -25.16
N GLU A 131 -25.72 1.71 -25.52
CA GLU A 131 -26.21 2.24 -26.81
C GLU A 131 -25.47 1.62 -28.01
N SER A 132 -24.13 1.45 -27.93
CA SER A 132 -23.39 0.75 -28.98
C SER A 132 -23.75 -0.74 -29.10
N ILE A 133 -24.33 -1.32 -28.05
CA ILE A 133 -24.79 -2.71 -28.02
C ILE A 133 -26.25 -2.81 -28.53
N ASP A 134 -27.08 -1.81 -28.21
CA ASP A 134 -28.49 -1.70 -28.60
C ASP A 134 -28.68 -1.31 -30.07
N GLU A 135 -27.85 -0.43 -30.63
CA GLU A 135 -27.87 -0.10 -32.07
C GLU A 135 -27.52 -1.31 -32.96
N ILE A 136 -26.84 -2.31 -32.41
CA ILE A 136 -26.38 -3.52 -33.11
C ILE A 136 -27.28 -4.73 -32.80
N HIS A 137 -28.40 -4.57 -32.06
CA HIS A 137 -29.31 -5.67 -31.69
C HIS A 137 -29.91 -6.46 -32.88
N ARG A 138 -29.68 -6.03 -34.13
CA ARG A 138 -30.03 -6.79 -35.34
C ARG A 138 -28.94 -7.76 -35.83
N ASN A 139 -27.74 -7.77 -35.24
CA ASN A 139 -26.59 -8.58 -35.69
C ASN A 139 -26.08 -9.56 -34.61
N SER A 140 -25.49 -10.69 -35.05
CA SER A 140 -24.89 -11.74 -34.21
C SER A 140 -23.77 -11.24 -33.27
N VAL A 141 -23.20 -10.07 -33.57
CA VAL A 141 -22.14 -9.41 -32.79
C VAL A 141 -22.68 -8.73 -31.53
N GLY A 142 -23.87 -8.11 -31.60
CA GLY A 142 -24.51 -7.49 -30.42
C GLY A 142 -24.88 -8.53 -29.37
N ILE A 143 -25.36 -9.70 -29.80
CA ILE A 143 -25.65 -10.84 -28.91
C ILE A 143 -24.37 -11.33 -28.21
N LYS A 144 -23.23 -11.40 -28.93
CA LYS A 144 -21.94 -11.79 -28.34
C LYS A 144 -21.41 -10.74 -27.35
N ALA A 145 -21.62 -9.44 -27.63
CA ALA A 145 -21.28 -8.37 -26.71
C ALA A 145 -22.11 -8.44 -25.42
N ASN A 146 -23.42 -8.60 -25.55
CA ASN A 146 -24.33 -8.81 -24.41
C ASN A 146 -23.92 -10.03 -23.58
N LEU A 147 -23.63 -11.16 -24.22
CA LEU A 147 -23.17 -12.36 -23.54
C LEU A 147 -21.85 -12.12 -22.79
N SER A 148 -20.91 -11.39 -23.40
CA SER A 148 -19.61 -11.08 -22.78
C SER A 148 -19.77 -10.19 -21.55
N TRP A 149 -20.61 -9.15 -21.63
CA TRP A 149 -20.94 -8.28 -20.49
C TRP A 149 -21.71 -9.01 -19.39
N ALA A 150 -22.67 -9.88 -19.75
CA ALA A 150 -23.39 -10.72 -18.80
C ALA A 150 -22.46 -11.73 -18.11
N THR A 151 -21.49 -12.28 -18.84
CA THR A 151 -20.47 -13.18 -18.29
C THR A 151 -19.59 -12.43 -17.30
N LEU A 152 -19.08 -11.25 -17.65
CA LEU A 152 -18.33 -10.40 -16.73
C LEU A 152 -19.13 -10.09 -15.46
N HIS A 153 -20.39 -9.65 -15.60
CA HIS A 153 -21.26 -9.38 -14.46
C HIS A 153 -21.42 -10.61 -13.55
N SER A 154 -21.58 -11.80 -14.14
CA SER A 154 -21.70 -13.08 -13.42
C SER A 154 -20.40 -13.47 -12.70
N LEU A 155 -19.24 -13.23 -13.32
CA LEU A 155 -17.93 -13.47 -12.68
C LEU A 155 -17.73 -12.56 -11.47
N LEU A 156 -18.05 -11.27 -11.59
CA LEU A 156 -17.91 -10.28 -10.52
C LEU A 156 -18.75 -10.63 -9.26
N HIS A 157 -19.90 -11.27 -9.47
CA HIS A 157 -20.82 -11.66 -8.39
C HIS A 157 -20.76 -13.16 -8.03
N SER A 158 -19.81 -13.91 -8.60
CA SER A 158 -19.67 -15.34 -8.38
C SER A 158 -19.38 -15.67 -6.91
N GLU A 159 -19.85 -16.81 -6.40
CA GLU A 159 -19.50 -17.28 -5.06
C GLU A 159 -18.06 -17.83 -4.98
N ARG A 160 -17.49 -18.23 -6.11
CA ARG A 160 -16.14 -18.80 -6.17
C ARG A 160 -15.09 -17.70 -6.30
N SER A 161 -14.09 -17.73 -5.41
CA SER A 161 -13.02 -16.72 -5.36
C SER A 161 -12.21 -16.64 -6.66
N ALA A 162 -11.91 -17.79 -7.29
CA ALA A 162 -11.17 -17.83 -8.55
C ALA A 162 -11.92 -17.11 -9.69
N TYR A 163 -13.22 -17.33 -9.81
CA TYR A 163 -14.05 -16.68 -10.84
C TYR A 163 -14.23 -15.19 -10.56
N ARG A 164 -14.40 -14.79 -9.30
CA ARG A 164 -14.40 -13.36 -8.93
C ARG A 164 -13.08 -12.67 -9.26
N HIS A 165 -11.96 -13.33 -8.95
CA HIS A 165 -10.62 -12.82 -9.26
C HIS A 165 -10.47 -12.55 -10.76
N ASN A 166 -10.85 -13.50 -11.61
CA ASN A 166 -10.90 -13.29 -13.06
C ASN A 166 -11.82 -12.13 -13.46
N GLY A 167 -13.02 -12.03 -12.86
CA GLY A 167 -13.90 -10.88 -13.10
C GLY A 167 -13.24 -9.53 -12.76
N TYR A 168 -12.51 -9.45 -11.65
CA TYR A 168 -11.79 -8.23 -11.24
C TYR A 168 -10.61 -7.90 -12.15
N LEU A 169 -9.86 -8.91 -12.62
CA LEU A 169 -8.80 -8.72 -13.61
C LEU A 169 -9.38 -8.16 -14.91
N TRP A 170 -10.49 -8.72 -15.39
CA TRP A 170 -11.16 -8.26 -16.61
C TRP A 170 -11.63 -6.82 -16.47
N LEU A 171 -12.31 -6.49 -15.36
CA LEU A 171 -12.76 -5.14 -15.10
C LEU A 171 -11.60 -4.14 -15.01
N GLY A 172 -10.50 -4.53 -14.35
CA GLY A 172 -9.28 -3.73 -14.30
C GLY A 172 -8.71 -3.46 -15.70
N ASP A 173 -8.56 -4.49 -16.53
CA ASP A 173 -8.00 -4.35 -17.88
C ASP A 173 -8.89 -3.49 -18.80
N LEU A 174 -10.21 -3.50 -18.59
CA LEU A 174 -11.14 -2.59 -19.28
C LEU A 174 -10.94 -1.13 -18.84
N LEU A 175 -10.82 -0.87 -17.55
CA LEU A 175 -10.57 0.50 -17.04
C LEU A 175 -9.23 1.06 -17.52
N ILE A 176 -8.20 0.22 -17.64
CA ILE A 176 -6.91 0.64 -18.22
C ILE A 176 -7.03 0.91 -19.71
N ALA A 177 -7.78 0.08 -20.45
CA ALA A 177 -8.04 0.31 -21.87
C ALA A 177 -8.79 1.64 -22.12
N GLU A 178 -9.64 2.08 -21.19
CA GLU A 178 -10.27 3.41 -21.27
C GLU A 178 -9.27 4.57 -21.11
N ILE A 179 -8.17 4.36 -20.37
CA ILE A 179 -7.12 5.38 -20.19
C ILE A 179 -6.14 5.37 -21.37
N SER A 180 -5.82 4.17 -21.89
CA SER A 180 -4.79 3.96 -22.90
C SER A 180 -5.31 3.96 -24.34
N ASP A 181 -6.57 4.32 -24.57
CA ASP A 181 -7.19 4.23 -25.90
C ASP A 181 -6.42 5.09 -26.91
N GLU A 182 -6.26 4.58 -28.14
CA GLU A 182 -5.35 5.05 -29.20
C GLU A 182 -5.72 6.42 -29.83
N GLY A 183 -6.44 7.28 -29.11
CA GLY A 183 -6.71 8.65 -29.54
C GLY A 183 -5.52 9.58 -29.29
N ASP A 184 -5.42 10.66 -30.08
CA ASP A 184 -4.45 11.75 -29.89
C ASP A 184 -4.65 12.55 -28.56
N GLU A 185 -5.58 12.13 -27.71
CA GLU A 185 -5.80 12.73 -26.40
C GLU A 185 -4.64 12.39 -25.46
N SER A 186 -4.04 13.41 -24.86
CA SER A 186 -2.97 13.20 -23.88
C SER A 186 -3.48 12.32 -22.73
N LEU A 187 -2.71 11.32 -22.30
CA LEU A 187 -3.00 10.42 -21.15
C LEU A 187 -3.51 11.17 -19.91
N TRP A 188 -3.03 12.40 -19.72
CA TRP A 188 -3.44 13.30 -18.65
C TRP A 188 -4.94 13.66 -18.71
N LEU A 189 -5.45 14.03 -19.88
CA LEU A 189 -6.87 14.33 -20.10
C LEU A 189 -7.72 13.08 -19.89
N SER A 190 -7.26 11.91 -20.34
CA SER A 190 -7.96 10.63 -20.14
C SER A 190 -8.10 10.30 -18.65
N ILE A 191 -7.06 10.55 -17.85
CA ILE A 191 -7.09 10.37 -16.39
C ILE A 191 -8.05 11.36 -15.71
N GLN A 192 -8.07 12.62 -16.14
CA GLN A 192 -9.02 13.61 -15.60
C GLN A 192 -10.47 13.28 -15.99
N THR A 193 -10.69 12.84 -17.21
CA THR A 193 -12.01 12.37 -17.68
C THR A 193 -12.47 11.15 -16.89
N LEU A 194 -11.56 10.21 -16.61
CA LEU A 194 -11.85 9.05 -15.76
C LEU A 194 -12.26 9.47 -14.35
N GLU A 195 -11.50 10.40 -13.75
CA GLU A 195 -11.80 10.96 -12.43
C GLU A 195 -13.23 11.53 -12.37
N GLN A 196 -13.60 12.37 -13.33
CA GLN A 196 -14.92 12.98 -13.42
C GLN A 196 -16.03 11.92 -13.60
N LYS A 197 -15.80 10.94 -14.46
CA LYS A 197 -16.75 9.86 -14.73
C LYS A 197 -16.98 8.97 -13.50
N ILE A 198 -15.94 8.67 -12.71
CA ILE A 198 -16.08 7.94 -11.43
C ILE A 198 -16.98 8.71 -10.46
N LYS A 199 -16.77 10.03 -10.36
CA LYS A 199 -17.58 10.89 -9.49
C LYS A 199 -19.07 10.87 -9.89
N ILE A 200 -19.37 10.92 -11.19
CA ILE A 200 -20.74 10.86 -11.71
C ILE A 200 -21.37 9.48 -11.47
N ALA A 201 -20.63 8.41 -11.76
CA ALA A 201 -21.13 7.03 -11.68
C ALA A 201 -21.38 6.55 -10.23
N GLY A 202 -20.63 7.09 -9.26
CA GLY A 202 -20.76 6.70 -7.87
C GLY A 202 -22.06 7.16 -7.20
N VAL A 203 -22.60 8.29 -7.64
CA VAL A 203 -23.81 8.92 -7.06
C VAL A 203 -25.07 8.47 -7.79
N ASN A 204 -25.00 8.36 -9.11
CA ASN A 204 -26.17 8.10 -9.95
C ASN A 204 -26.43 6.59 -10.16
N ASP A 205 -27.64 6.26 -10.59
CA ASP A 205 -27.92 4.97 -11.23
C ASP A 205 -27.55 5.04 -12.72
N TYR A 206 -27.41 3.87 -13.34
CA TYR A 206 -26.99 3.79 -14.75
C TYR A 206 -27.90 4.62 -15.64
N SER A 207 -27.31 5.51 -16.43
CA SER A 207 -27.99 6.24 -17.48
C SER A 207 -27.07 6.38 -18.69
N ALA A 208 -27.57 5.99 -19.86
CA ALA A 208 -26.81 6.07 -21.11
C ALA A 208 -26.50 7.52 -21.51
N SER A 209 -27.37 8.47 -21.14
CA SER A 209 -27.22 9.91 -21.40
C SER A 209 -26.01 10.57 -20.71
N LEU A 210 -25.40 9.91 -19.72
CA LEU A 210 -24.28 10.47 -18.95
C LEU A 210 -22.91 10.23 -19.63
N GLY A 211 -22.85 9.48 -20.73
CA GLY A 211 -21.61 9.24 -21.48
C GLY A 211 -20.52 8.52 -20.68
N VAL A 212 -20.90 7.87 -19.58
CA VAL A 212 -19.99 7.10 -18.71
C VAL A 212 -19.90 5.65 -19.25
N PRO A 213 -18.68 5.15 -19.56
CA PRO A 213 -18.45 3.77 -20.00
C PRO A 213 -18.94 2.72 -19.00
N LEU A 214 -19.40 1.57 -19.52
CA LEU A 214 -19.85 0.43 -18.70
C LEU A 214 -18.82 -0.06 -17.64
N PRO A 215 -17.50 -0.10 -17.91
CA PRO A 215 -16.52 -0.50 -16.89
C PRO A 215 -16.59 0.35 -15.60
N ILE A 216 -16.80 1.67 -15.73
CA ILE A 216 -16.86 2.57 -14.59
C ILE A 216 -18.16 2.33 -13.80
N TRP A 217 -19.27 2.11 -14.50
CA TRP A 217 -20.53 1.73 -13.88
C TRP A 217 -20.46 0.41 -13.12
N LEU A 218 -19.81 -0.61 -13.71
CA LEU A 218 -19.63 -1.90 -13.05
C LEU A 218 -18.76 -1.76 -11.81
N MET A 219 -17.64 -1.02 -11.90
CA MET A 219 -16.77 -0.75 -10.75
C MET A 219 -17.57 -0.08 -9.62
N CYS A 220 -18.27 1.02 -9.89
CA CYS A 220 -19.07 1.70 -8.88
C CYS A 220 -20.25 0.84 -8.39
N GLY A 221 -20.79 -0.02 -9.26
CA GLY A 221 -21.87 -0.98 -8.94
C GLY A 221 -21.45 -2.03 -7.92
N LEU A 222 -20.17 -2.43 -7.87
CA LEU A 222 -19.67 -3.37 -6.85
C LEU A 222 -19.92 -2.87 -5.43
N LEU A 223 -19.87 -1.55 -5.21
CA LEU A 223 -20.16 -0.93 -3.91
C LEU A 223 -21.64 -1.01 -3.51
N LYS A 224 -22.56 -1.17 -4.48
CA LYS A 224 -24.01 -1.31 -4.22
C LYS A 224 -24.38 -2.72 -3.77
N SER A 225 -23.45 -3.68 -3.84
CA SER A 225 -23.70 -5.07 -3.43
C SER A 225 -23.87 -5.19 -1.92
N ARG A 226 -24.78 -6.07 -1.49
CA ARG A 226 -24.96 -6.43 -0.06
C ARG A 226 -23.81 -7.27 0.48
N ASN A 227 -23.02 -7.91 -0.39
CA ASN A 227 -21.94 -8.80 0.01
C ASN A 227 -20.63 -8.04 0.20
N ASN A 228 -20.07 -8.08 1.42
CA ASN A 228 -18.80 -7.44 1.78
C ASN A 228 -17.64 -7.89 0.88
N LEU A 229 -17.63 -9.16 0.45
CA LEU A 229 -16.61 -9.72 -0.44
C LEU A 229 -16.69 -9.15 -1.85
N ILE A 230 -17.87 -8.77 -2.31
CA ILE A 230 -18.04 -8.13 -3.63
C ILE A 230 -17.61 -6.67 -3.54
N ARG A 231 -17.94 -6.00 -2.43
CA ARG A 231 -17.45 -4.64 -2.13
C ARG A 231 -15.92 -4.59 -1.99
N TRP A 232 -15.29 -5.65 -1.49
CA TRP A 232 -13.84 -5.80 -1.51
C TRP A 232 -13.26 -5.78 -2.94
N GLY A 233 -14.00 -6.34 -3.91
CA GLY A 233 -13.65 -6.28 -5.33
C GLY A 233 -13.45 -4.87 -5.87
N PHE A 234 -14.24 -3.89 -5.39
CA PHE A 234 -14.04 -2.48 -5.73
C PHE A 234 -12.65 -1.99 -5.31
N LEU A 235 -12.24 -2.29 -4.07
CA LEU A 235 -10.95 -1.88 -3.53
C LEU A 235 -9.79 -2.56 -4.27
N PHE A 236 -9.95 -3.83 -4.62
CA PHE A 236 -8.96 -4.55 -5.43
C PHE A 236 -8.77 -3.92 -6.81
N VAL A 237 -9.88 -3.66 -7.52
CA VAL A 237 -9.83 -3.03 -8.85
C VAL A 237 -9.26 -1.61 -8.75
N LEU A 238 -9.64 -0.85 -7.72
CA LEU A 238 -9.09 0.49 -7.48
C LEU A 238 -7.59 0.46 -7.22
N GLU A 239 -7.09 -0.43 -6.37
CA GLU A 239 -5.65 -0.53 -6.09
C GLU A 239 -4.87 -0.85 -7.38
N ARG A 240 -5.36 -1.81 -8.19
CA ARG A 240 -4.75 -2.15 -9.49
C ARG A 240 -4.76 -0.95 -10.44
N LEU A 241 -5.88 -0.23 -10.53
CA LEU A 241 -6.02 0.97 -11.34
C LEU A 241 -5.00 2.04 -10.93
N LEU A 242 -4.90 2.36 -9.63
CA LEU A 242 -3.96 3.37 -9.11
C LEU A 242 -2.51 2.99 -9.40
N MET A 243 -2.14 1.72 -9.20
CA MET A 243 -0.79 1.23 -9.48
C MET A 243 -0.46 1.34 -10.97
N ARG A 244 -1.39 1.00 -11.86
CA ARG A 244 -1.16 1.09 -13.30
C ARG A 244 -1.15 2.53 -13.80
N CYS A 245 -1.97 3.42 -13.24
CA CYS A 245 -1.91 4.85 -13.54
C CYS A 245 -0.56 5.46 -13.18
N LYS A 246 0.01 5.10 -12.01
CA LYS A 246 1.39 5.51 -11.66
C LYS A 246 2.39 5.09 -12.72
N PHE A 247 2.35 3.81 -13.11
CA PHE A 247 3.26 3.26 -14.09
C PHE A 247 3.13 3.93 -15.47
N LEU A 248 1.90 4.14 -15.97
CA LEU A 248 1.66 4.83 -17.24
C LEU A 248 2.15 6.28 -17.21
N LEU A 249 1.94 6.97 -16.09
CA LEU A 249 2.45 8.32 -15.89
C LEU A 249 3.99 8.35 -15.85
N ASP A 250 4.63 7.33 -15.28
CA ASP A 250 6.09 7.22 -15.26
C ASP A 250 6.68 6.83 -16.63
N GLU A 251 6.04 5.91 -17.38
CA GLU A 251 6.45 5.53 -18.74
C GLU A 251 6.40 6.71 -19.72
N SER A 252 5.35 7.53 -19.64
CA SER A 252 5.25 8.75 -20.45
C SER A 252 6.44 9.69 -20.21
N GLU A 253 6.98 9.70 -18.98
CA GLU A 253 8.14 10.50 -18.60
C GLU A 253 9.42 10.00 -19.27
N VAL A 254 9.66 8.69 -19.28
CA VAL A 254 10.81 8.07 -19.95
C VAL A 254 10.78 8.34 -21.46
N GLN A 255 9.59 8.23 -22.07
CA GLN A 255 9.40 8.49 -23.50
C GLN A 255 9.66 9.97 -23.86
N HIS A 256 9.28 10.90 -22.98
CA HIS A 256 9.52 12.34 -23.15
C HIS A 256 10.98 12.75 -22.90
N VAL A 257 11.67 12.10 -21.95
CA VAL A 257 13.10 12.35 -21.66
C VAL A 257 13.99 11.86 -22.80
N ILE A 258 13.69 10.71 -23.40
CA ILE A 258 14.39 10.23 -24.61
C ILE A 258 14.22 11.22 -25.78
N ARG A 259 13.15 12.03 -25.76
CA ARG A 259 12.80 13.00 -26.82
C ARG A 259 13.26 14.43 -26.53
N SER A 260 13.74 14.77 -25.33
CA SER A 260 14.09 16.14 -24.96
C SER A 260 15.19 16.22 -23.90
N GLU A 261 16.35 16.77 -24.27
CA GLU A 261 17.59 16.80 -23.46
C GLU A 261 17.67 17.91 -22.38
N ALA A 262 16.60 18.65 -22.07
CA ALA A 262 16.72 19.75 -21.11
C ALA A 262 15.43 20.05 -20.34
N ALA A 263 15.31 19.66 -19.05
CA ALA A 263 14.40 20.34 -18.11
C ALA A 263 14.50 19.92 -16.62
N GLY A 264 15.65 20.06 -15.95
CA GLY A 264 15.78 19.73 -14.51
C GLY A 264 14.76 20.38 -13.56
N HIS A 265 14.16 21.53 -13.92
CA HIS A 265 13.21 22.27 -13.07
C HIS A 265 11.72 22.07 -13.43
N MET A 266 11.39 21.65 -14.66
CA MET A 266 9.99 21.29 -15.02
C MET A 266 9.58 19.92 -14.44
N HIS A 267 10.56 19.07 -14.10
CA HIS A 267 10.30 17.74 -13.56
C HIS A 267 9.65 17.73 -12.17
N ALA A 268 9.95 18.67 -11.27
CA ALA A 268 9.38 18.67 -9.92
C ALA A 268 7.89 19.03 -9.90
N LYS A 269 7.48 19.98 -10.75
CA LYS A 269 6.07 20.38 -10.91
C LYS A 269 5.26 19.27 -11.58
N SER A 270 5.83 18.63 -12.61
CA SER A 270 5.25 17.45 -13.28
C SER A 270 5.02 16.29 -12.31
N ARG A 271 6.00 15.95 -11.45
CA ARG A 271 5.87 14.86 -10.47
C ARG A 271 4.77 15.11 -9.44
N LEU A 272 4.66 16.34 -8.93
CA LEU A 272 3.59 16.69 -8.00
C LEU A 272 2.22 16.63 -8.69
N GLU A 273 2.10 17.14 -9.91
CA GLU A 273 0.87 17.06 -10.71
C GLU A 273 0.43 15.59 -10.94
N LYS A 274 1.37 14.71 -11.32
CA LYS A 274 1.12 13.27 -11.45
C LYS A 274 0.62 12.64 -10.16
N ALA A 275 1.28 12.94 -9.04
CA ALA A 275 0.85 12.47 -7.73
C ALA A 275 -0.57 12.98 -7.42
N ASN A 276 -0.89 14.23 -7.74
CA ASN A 276 -2.23 14.79 -7.53
C ASN A 276 -3.31 14.06 -8.34
N ALA A 277 -3.04 13.72 -9.60
CA ALA A 277 -4.00 12.99 -10.43
C ALA A 277 -4.35 11.62 -9.83
N VAL A 278 -3.35 10.87 -9.38
CA VAL A 278 -3.55 9.58 -8.70
C VAL A 278 -4.30 9.76 -7.37
N ILE A 279 -3.94 10.79 -6.60
CA ILE A 279 -4.63 11.12 -5.33
C ILE A 279 -6.08 11.53 -5.56
N ASN A 280 -6.40 12.23 -6.65
CA ASN A 280 -7.76 12.62 -6.96
C ASN A 280 -8.63 11.39 -7.31
N ILE A 281 -8.13 10.48 -8.16
CA ILE A 281 -8.83 9.22 -8.46
C ILE A 281 -9.09 8.45 -7.16
N MET A 282 -8.04 8.27 -6.34
CA MET A 282 -8.15 7.58 -5.06
C MET A 282 -9.18 8.27 -4.16
N SER A 283 -9.11 9.59 -4.01
CA SER A 283 -9.95 10.35 -3.09
C SER A 283 -11.42 10.27 -3.50
N ASN A 284 -11.71 10.44 -4.78
CA ASN A 284 -13.07 10.33 -5.30
C ASN A 284 -13.61 8.91 -5.13
N ALA A 285 -12.83 7.89 -5.47
CA ALA A 285 -13.26 6.49 -5.36
C ALA A 285 -13.46 6.05 -3.90
N LEU A 286 -12.53 6.35 -3.00
CA LEU A 286 -12.65 5.99 -1.58
C LEU A 286 -13.73 6.80 -0.85
N SER A 287 -14.04 8.02 -1.30
CA SER A 287 -15.13 8.82 -0.73
C SER A 287 -16.49 8.17 -0.95
N LEU A 288 -16.67 7.43 -2.06
CA LEU A 288 -17.89 6.66 -2.31
C LEU A 288 -18.09 5.56 -1.24
N MET A 289 -17.01 4.95 -0.76
CA MET A 289 -17.09 3.93 0.29
C MET A 289 -17.47 4.55 1.64
N ALA A 290 -16.92 5.73 1.96
CA ALA A 290 -17.30 6.48 3.16
C ALA A 290 -18.77 6.94 3.09
N GLN A 291 -19.23 7.46 1.96
CA GLN A 291 -20.62 7.89 1.75
C GLN A 291 -21.63 6.74 1.86
N ARG A 292 -21.24 5.53 1.46
CA ARG A 292 -22.07 4.32 1.58
C ARG A 292 -22.03 3.68 2.97
N ASN A 293 -21.29 4.25 3.91
CA ASN A 293 -21.13 3.75 5.28
C ASN A 293 -20.77 2.26 5.31
N GLU A 294 -19.66 1.89 4.67
CA GLU A 294 -19.12 0.54 4.79
C GLU A 294 -18.83 0.19 6.26
N THR A 295 -19.33 -0.96 6.71
CA THR A 295 -19.19 -1.43 8.09
C THR A 295 -18.19 -2.57 8.23
N ASP A 296 -17.80 -3.18 7.11
CA ASP A 296 -16.85 -4.29 7.11
C ASP A 296 -15.43 -3.81 7.43
N ARG A 297 -14.89 -4.33 8.53
CA ARG A 297 -13.57 -3.94 9.04
C ARG A 297 -12.44 -4.25 8.05
N MET A 298 -12.53 -5.36 7.31
CA MET A 298 -11.49 -5.72 6.34
C MET A 298 -11.46 -4.76 5.15
N ASN A 299 -12.64 -4.34 4.69
CA ASN A 299 -12.77 -3.32 3.65
C ASN A 299 -12.22 -1.96 4.12
N ILE A 300 -12.54 -1.55 5.34
CA ILE A 300 -12.01 -0.30 5.94
C ILE A 300 -10.49 -0.35 6.08
N LEU A 301 -9.94 -1.46 6.59
CA LEU A 301 -8.49 -1.63 6.70
C LEU A 301 -7.80 -1.60 5.34
N LYS A 302 -8.41 -2.20 4.31
CA LYS A 302 -7.86 -2.18 2.96
C LYS A 302 -7.93 -0.79 2.33
N MET A 303 -8.99 -0.03 2.59
CA MET A 303 -9.10 1.39 2.24
C MET A 303 -7.95 2.20 2.88
N CYS A 304 -7.67 2.01 4.16
CA CYS A 304 -6.55 2.67 4.85
C CYS A 304 -5.19 2.26 4.26
N ASP A 305 -5.01 0.98 3.94
CA ASP A 305 -3.78 0.48 3.28
C ASP A 305 -3.54 1.15 1.91
N ILE A 306 -4.59 1.29 1.09
CA ILE A 306 -4.52 2.02 -0.18
C ILE A 306 -4.15 3.48 0.10
N LEU A 307 -4.86 4.15 1.02
CA LEU A 307 -4.63 5.56 1.39
C LEU A 307 -3.17 5.81 1.78
N PHE A 308 -2.63 5.01 2.70
CA PHE A 308 -1.24 5.15 3.15
C PHE A 308 -0.24 4.81 2.05
N SER A 309 -0.51 3.80 1.23
CA SER A 309 0.35 3.44 0.10
C SER A 309 0.45 4.53 -0.97
N GLN A 310 -0.57 5.39 -1.11
CA GLN A 310 -0.52 6.54 -2.01
C GLN A 310 0.13 7.77 -1.38
N LEU A 311 -0.04 7.98 -0.07
CA LEU A 311 0.39 9.19 0.63
C LEU A 311 1.81 9.13 1.19
N CYS A 312 2.22 7.96 1.68
CA CYS A 312 3.42 7.84 2.50
C CYS A 312 4.63 7.47 1.63
N LEU A 313 5.71 8.21 1.80
CA LEU A 313 7.01 7.94 1.19
C LEU A 313 7.93 7.33 2.26
N LYS A 314 8.53 6.17 1.98
CA LYS A 314 9.50 5.54 2.88
C LYS A 314 10.80 6.35 2.87
N VAL A 315 11.30 6.69 4.06
CA VAL A 315 12.61 7.33 4.23
C VAL A 315 13.66 6.22 4.31
N VAL A 316 14.51 6.10 3.29
CA VAL A 316 15.68 5.24 3.36
C VAL A 316 16.75 5.98 4.16
N PRO A 317 17.24 5.45 5.30
CA PRO A 317 18.28 6.12 6.09
C PRO A 317 19.57 6.22 5.27
N THR A 318 20.09 7.42 5.08
CA THR A 318 21.31 7.72 4.31
C THR A 318 22.60 7.37 5.06
N THR A 319 22.59 6.36 5.94
CA THR A 319 23.73 5.97 6.80
C THR A 319 24.57 4.82 6.22
N ALA A 320 24.57 4.66 4.89
CA ALA A 320 25.48 3.77 4.16
C ALA A 320 26.46 4.53 3.24
N MET A 321 26.67 5.83 3.46
CA MET A 321 27.85 6.52 2.96
C MET A 321 28.81 6.79 4.12
N LEU A 322 29.78 5.89 4.31
CA LEU A 322 31.04 6.24 4.94
C LEU A 322 32.09 6.36 3.84
N PHE A 323 32.33 7.62 3.49
CA PHE A 323 33.60 8.20 3.10
C PHE A 323 34.81 7.26 3.21
N GLY A 324 35.41 6.99 2.05
CA GLY A 324 36.83 6.78 1.87
C GLY A 324 37.25 7.57 0.64
N ASP A 325 37.69 8.80 0.84
CA ASP A 325 38.25 9.65 -0.21
C ASP A 325 39.49 8.97 -0.82
N THR A 326 39.49 8.77 -2.12
CA THR A 326 40.69 9.03 -2.93
C THR A 326 40.26 9.53 -4.30
N GLN A 327 40.65 10.77 -4.56
CA GLN A 327 40.35 11.57 -5.74
C GLN A 327 41.15 11.07 -6.96
N ILE A 328 40.57 11.25 -8.17
CA ILE A 328 41.23 11.42 -9.48
C ILE A 328 41.64 10.08 -10.16
N ASN A 329 41.23 9.69 -11.37
CA ASN A 329 41.01 10.43 -12.62
C ASN A 329 40.17 9.64 -13.65
N ASP A 330 39.59 10.38 -14.60
CA ASP A 330 39.10 9.91 -15.90
C ASP A 330 40.13 9.04 -16.65
N SER A 331 39.68 7.92 -17.24
CA SER A 331 39.98 7.56 -18.64
C SER A 331 39.41 6.20 -19.03
N SER A 332 39.10 6.12 -20.31
CA SER A 332 38.46 5.06 -21.09
C SER A 332 39.19 3.72 -21.18
N SER A 333 38.38 2.70 -21.50
CA SER A 333 38.65 1.52 -22.35
C SER A 333 39.52 0.35 -21.85
N SER A 334 38.85 -0.82 -21.89
CA SER A 334 39.27 -2.14 -22.40
C SER A 334 40.29 -3.02 -21.67
N GLU A 335 39.89 -4.30 -21.61
CA GLU A 335 40.68 -5.55 -21.69
C GLU A 335 41.18 -6.28 -20.40
N TRP A 336 40.51 -7.43 -20.21
CA TRP A 336 40.93 -8.75 -19.71
C TRP A 336 42.39 -8.99 -19.24
N ASN A 337 42.57 -9.53 -18.02
CA ASN A 337 42.85 -10.97 -17.74
C ASN A 337 43.55 -11.27 -16.39
N LYS A 338 43.22 -12.48 -15.88
CA LYS A 338 43.99 -13.42 -15.01
C LYS A 338 44.04 -13.28 -13.47
N ALA A 339 43.23 -14.13 -12.84
CA ALA A 339 43.55 -15.26 -11.93
C ALA A 339 44.54 -15.10 -10.74
N GLY A 340 44.06 -15.51 -9.57
CA GLY A 340 44.85 -15.92 -8.39
C GLY A 340 43.93 -16.41 -7.27
N ALA A 341 44.12 -17.65 -6.82
CA ALA A 341 43.26 -18.41 -5.90
C ALA A 341 43.65 -18.23 -4.41
N GLU A 342 42.88 -18.90 -3.54
CA GLU A 342 43.08 -19.17 -2.09
C GLU A 342 42.47 -18.10 -1.14
N SER A 343 41.71 -18.40 -0.08
CA SER A 343 41.42 -19.65 0.64
C SER A 343 40.08 -19.55 1.42
N LEU A 344 39.53 -20.71 1.75
CA LEU A 344 38.38 -20.95 2.63
C LEU A 344 38.63 -20.50 4.09
N SER A 345 37.58 -20.03 4.79
CA SER A 345 37.26 -20.62 6.10
C SER A 345 35.80 -20.39 6.54
N GLN A 346 35.09 -21.53 6.59
CA GLN A 346 33.93 -21.86 7.40
C GLN A 346 34.02 -21.36 8.85
N LYS A 347 32.92 -20.79 9.38
CA LYS A 347 32.35 -21.24 10.66
C LYS A 347 30.93 -20.70 10.88
N GLU A 348 29.97 -21.60 10.71
CA GLU A 348 28.67 -21.55 11.38
C GLU A 348 28.86 -21.84 12.88
N ASN A 349 28.01 -21.24 13.71
CA ASN A 349 27.64 -21.83 15.00
C ASN A 349 26.23 -21.36 15.37
N LEU A 350 25.28 -22.28 15.20
CA LEU A 350 23.99 -22.32 15.91
C LEU A 350 24.24 -22.69 17.38
N GLY A 351 23.57 -22.02 18.31
CA GLY A 351 23.59 -22.38 19.73
C GLY A 351 22.49 -21.67 20.52
N ARG A 352 21.44 -22.43 20.85
CA ARG A 352 20.36 -22.10 21.79
C ARG A 352 20.87 -22.36 23.22
N GLU A 353 20.60 -21.46 24.17
CA GLU A 353 20.40 -21.84 25.58
C GLU A 353 19.73 -20.71 26.39
N GLU A 354 18.70 -21.11 27.15
CA GLU A 354 18.02 -20.33 28.18
C GLU A 354 18.89 -20.25 29.45
N SER A 355 18.97 -19.08 30.09
CA SER A 355 19.10 -19.01 31.55
C SER A 355 18.65 -17.66 32.11
N THR A 356 18.00 -17.75 33.26
CA THR A 356 17.40 -16.69 34.09
C THR A 356 18.39 -16.17 35.14
N GLY A 357 18.27 -14.89 35.53
CA GLY A 357 18.81 -14.37 36.80
C GLY A 357 19.37 -12.93 36.76
N ASP A 358 18.71 -12.01 37.49
CA ASP A 358 18.97 -10.57 37.66
C ASP A 358 20.35 -10.18 38.23
N SER A 359 20.88 -9.01 37.80
CA SER A 359 21.14 -7.84 38.65
C SER A 359 21.89 -6.71 37.91
N ASP A 360 21.63 -5.47 38.35
CA ASP A 360 21.94 -4.17 37.76
C ASP A 360 23.40 -3.87 37.37
N SER A 361 23.59 -3.20 36.21
CA SER A 361 23.98 -1.77 36.17
C SER A 361 24.70 -1.34 34.86
N LYS A 362 24.33 -0.14 34.39
CA LYS A 362 25.07 0.82 33.54
C LYS A 362 25.15 0.62 32.00
N ILE A 363 24.21 1.31 31.35
CA ILE A 363 24.38 2.37 30.33
C ILE A 363 25.37 2.11 29.18
N GLY A 364 24.77 1.88 28.01
CA GLY A 364 25.41 1.96 26.69
C GLY A 364 24.39 1.69 25.58
N LYS A 365 23.33 2.51 25.49
CA LYS A 365 22.30 2.37 24.45
C LYS A 365 22.86 2.79 23.09
N SER A 366 23.41 1.86 22.31
CA SER A 366 23.44 2.02 20.86
C SER A 366 22.05 1.69 20.31
N VAL A 367 21.17 2.70 20.22
CA VAL A 367 19.92 2.58 19.47
C VAL A 367 20.28 2.64 17.99
N ASN A 368 20.79 1.54 17.45
CA ASN A 368 20.71 1.33 16.01
C ASN A 368 19.22 1.12 15.69
N PRO A 369 18.59 1.92 14.82
CA PRO A 369 17.24 1.63 14.39
C PRO A 369 17.34 0.38 13.51
N LYS A 370 17.05 -0.80 14.07
CA LYS A 370 16.77 -1.98 13.25
C LYS A 370 15.66 -1.57 12.29
N ILE A 371 15.98 -1.48 11.01
CA ILE A 371 14.99 -1.30 9.94
C ILE A 371 14.09 -2.52 10.02
N CYS A 372 12.95 -2.36 10.69
CA CYS A 372 11.94 -3.39 10.79
C CYS A 372 11.21 -3.39 9.45
N GLY A 373 11.73 -4.15 8.48
CA GLY A 373 11.15 -4.32 7.14
C GLY A 373 9.73 -4.92 7.13
N THR A 374 9.18 -5.20 8.30
CA THR A 374 7.86 -5.79 8.55
C THR A 374 6.82 -4.79 9.05
N ALA A 375 7.17 -3.52 9.31
CA ALA A 375 6.24 -2.53 9.81
C ALA A 375 5.30 -1.99 8.70
N SER A 376 4.00 -1.89 8.99
CA SER A 376 3.02 -1.24 8.10
C SER A 376 3.37 0.24 7.85
N MET A 377 2.86 0.84 6.78
CA MET A 377 3.11 2.27 6.50
C MET A 377 2.68 3.19 7.64
N ALA A 378 1.59 2.83 8.35
CA ALA A 378 1.15 3.54 9.55
C ALA A 378 2.20 3.48 10.67
N ALA A 379 2.72 2.29 10.97
CA ALA A 379 3.78 2.12 11.96
C ALA A 379 5.09 2.83 11.55
N LEU A 380 5.46 2.79 10.26
CA LEU A 380 6.62 3.51 9.75
C LEU A 380 6.46 5.03 9.91
N LEU A 381 5.26 5.58 9.66
CA LEU A 381 5.00 7.00 9.84
C LEU A 381 5.10 7.42 11.30
N LEU A 382 4.49 6.65 12.21
CA LEU A 382 4.56 6.92 13.65
C LEU A 382 6.00 6.84 14.18
N ASN A 383 6.84 6.00 13.58
CA ASN A 383 8.26 5.87 13.91
C ASN A 383 9.17 6.88 13.19
N GLY A 384 8.62 7.81 12.39
CA GLY A 384 9.40 8.79 11.62
C GLY A 384 10.22 8.20 10.47
N GLN A 385 9.93 6.96 10.07
CA GLN A 385 10.57 6.24 8.95
C GLN A 385 9.80 6.38 7.63
N ALA A 386 8.64 7.05 7.67
CA ALA A 386 7.91 7.50 6.48
C ALA A 386 7.58 8.99 6.62
N ILE A 387 7.40 9.66 5.48
CA ILE A 387 7.02 11.08 5.40
C ILE A 387 5.76 11.19 4.54
N VAL A 388 4.87 12.11 4.92
CA VAL A 388 3.71 12.47 4.12
C VAL A 388 3.81 13.95 3.73
N PRO A 389 3.90 14.28 2.43
CA PRO A 389 3.89 15.67 1.98
C PRO A 389 2.56 16.36 2.29
N MET A 390 2.60 17.48 3.01
CA MET A 390 1.38 18.22 3.39
C MET A 390 0.57 18.71 2.17
N GLN A 391 1.22 18.94 1.02
CA GLN A 391 0.54 19.29 -0.22
C GLN A 391 -0.43 18.20 -0.70
N LEU A 392 -0.14 16.93 -0.41
CA LEU A 392 -1.03 15.82 -0.74
C LEU A 392 -2.15 15.68 0.30
N VAL A 393 -1.83 15.84 1.59
CA VAL A 393 -2.80 15.80 2.70
C VAL A 393 -3.89 16.86 2.52
N ALA A 394 -3.51 18.07 2.14
CA ALA A 394 -4.44 19.17 1.93
C ALA A 394 -5.52 18.85 0.88
N ARG A 395 -5.19 18.08 -0.16
CA ARG A 395 -6.12 17.70 -1.24
C ARG A 395 -7.13 16.61 -0.85
N ILE A 396 -6.81 15.81 0.16
CA ILE A 396 -7.65 14.67 0.53
C ILE A 396 -8.86 15.15 1.32
N PRO A 397 -10.09 14.73 1.01
CA PRO A 397 -11.27 15.05 1.82
C PRO A 397 -11.12 14.62 3.28
N ALA A 398 -11.53 15.46 4.23
CA ALA A 398 -11.37 15.16 5.66
C ALA A 398 -12.11 13.87 6.06
N ALA A 399 -13.21 13.55 5.38
CA ALA A 399 -13.97 12.32 5.51
C ALA A 399 -13.12 11.05 5.39
N LEU A 400 -12.08 11.06 4.54
CA LEU A 400 -11.20 9.91 4.39
C LEU A 400 -10.27 9.68 5.58
N PHE A 401 -10.15 10.65 6.49
CA PHE A 401 -9.40 10.51 7.73
C PHE A 401 -10.29 10.24 8.94
N TYR A 402 -11.33 11.07 9.16
CA TYR A 402 -12.16 10.93 10.37
C TYR A 402 -13.12 9.73 10.30
N TRP A 403 -13.71 9.43 9.14
CA TRP A 403 -14.67 8.33 9.03
C TRP A 403 -14.05 6.97 9.40
N PRO A 404 -12.90 6.54 8.82
CA PRO A 404 -12.29 5.27 9.22
C PRO A 404 -11.73 5.32 10.65
N LEU A 405 -11.30 6.49 11.14
CA LEU A 405 -10.86 6.67 12.53
C LEU A 405 -11.96 6.29 13.53
N ILE A 406 -13.20 6.69 13.26
CA ILE A 406 -14.36 6.38 14.10
C ILE A 406 -14.81 4.91 13.92
N GLN A 407 -14.91 4.41 12.68
CA GLN A 407 -15.36 3.04 12.44
C GLN A 407 -14.42 1.97 13.03
N LEU A 408 -13.13 2.27 13.11
CA LEU A 408 -12.13 1.37 13.69
C LEU A 408 -12.06 1.44 15.22
N ALA A 409 -12.84 2.30 15.89
CA ALA A 409 -12.79 2.48 17.34
C ALA A 409 -13.05 1.18 18.11
N GLY A 410 -14.10 0.44 17.75
CA GLY A 410 -14.46 -0.82 18.41
C GLY A 410 -13.51 -2.01 18.11
N ALA A 411 -12.45 -1.80 17.33
CA ALA A 411 -11.43 -2.81 17.04
C ALA A 411 -10.04 -2.44 17.61
N ALA A 412 -9.87 -1.19 18.07
CA ALA A 412 -8.67 -0.79 18.77
C ALA A 412 -8.66 -1.36 20.20
N THR A 413 -7.54 -1.94 20.61
CA THR A 413 -7.29 -2.35 21.98
C THR A 413 -6.17 -1.45 22.53
N ASP A 414 -6.48 -0.63 23.54
CA ASP A 414 -5.92 -0.79 24.90
C ASP A 414 -6.16 0.43 25.79
N ASN A 415 -6.91 0.21 26.88
CA ASN A 415 -7.06 1.14 27.99
C ASN A 415 -6.58 0.43 29.27
N ILE A 416 -5.34 0.69 29.72
CA ILE A 416 -4.90 0.26 31.04
C ILE A 416 -4.66 1.53 31.87
N ALA A 417 -5.74 1.97 32.54
CA ALA A 417 -5.95 3.29 33.17
C ALA A 417 -5.57 4.49 32.26
N LEU A 418 -6.02 4.44 31.01
CA LEU A 418 -5.85 5.37 29.89
C LEU A 418 -4.38 5.70 29.54
N GLY A 419 -3.60 4.63 29.41
CA GLY A 419 -2.15 4.67 29.27
C GLY A 419 -1.43 5.15 30.55
N VAL A 420 -2.11 4.97 31.70
CA VAL A 420 -1.94 5.62 33.02
C VAL A 420 -2.03 7.15 32.96
N SER A 421 -3.06 7.66 32.28
CA SER A 421 -3.29 9.08 31.97
C SER A 421 -2.18 9.68 31.09
N VAL A 422 -1.92 8.95 30.01
CA VAL A 422 -1.29 9.31 28.73
C VAL A 422 0.18 9.76 28.68
N GLY A 423 1.00 9.45 29.68
CA GLY A 423 2.47 9.40 29.54
C GLY A 423 2.95 8.16 28.75
N SER A 424 2.47 7.98 27.52
CA SER A 424 2.49 6.73 26.74
C SER A 424 3.88 6.12 26.44
N LYS A 425 4.08 4.82 26.75
CA LYS A 425 4.85 3.86 25.92
C LYS A 425 3.92 2.75 25.40
N GLY A 426 2.76 3.17 24.88
CA GLY A 426 1.75 2.31 24.27
C GLY A 426 2.34 1.54 23.10
N ARG A 427 2.79 0.32 23.36
CA ARG A 427 2.98 -0.66 22.29
C ARG A 427 1.58 -1.07 21.88
N GLY A 428 1.10 -0.57 20.74
CA GLY A 428 0.17 -1.39 19.96
C GLY A 428 0.83 -2.76 19.87
N ASN A 429 0.17 -3.79 20.41
CA ASN A 429 0.78 -5.10 20.68
C ASN A 429 1.51 -5.71 19.46
N ILE A 430 1.25 -5.19 18.26
CA ILE A 430 1.86 -5.57 16.99
C ILE A 430 2.00 -4.31 16.11
N PRO A 431 3.17 -4.04 15.48
CA PRO A 431 3.32 -2.94 14.54
C PRO A 431 2.33 -3.07 13.38
N GLY A 432 1.55 -2.02 13.13
CA GLY A 432 0.48 -2.03 12.13
C GLY A 432 -0.87 -2.54 12.61
N ALA A 433 -1.06 -2.68 13.93
CA ALA A 433 -2.37 -2.89 14.52
C ALA A 433 -3.34 -1.75 14.19
N THR A 434 -4.63 -2.01 14.37
CA THR A 434 -5.70 -1.02 14.16
C THR A 434 -5.46 0.29 14.93
N SER A 435 -4.87 0.23 16.11
CA SER A 435 -4.51 1.41 16.90
C SER A 435 -3.45 2.28 16.21
N ASP A 436 -2.44 1.69 15.53
CA ASP A 436 -1.44 2.44 14.75
C ASP A 436 -2.07 3.15 13.56
N ILE A 437 -3.02 2.47 12.90
CA ILE A 437 -3.79 3.02 11.79
C ILE A 437 -4.61 4.23 12.29
N ARG A 438 -5.33 4.10 13.40
CA ARG A 438 -6.14 5.18 14.00
C ARG A 438 -5.28 6.36 14.42
N ALA A 439 -4.19 6.12 15.15
CA ALA A 439 -3.24 7.16 15.53
C ALA A 439 -2.69 7.91 14.31
N THR A 440 -2.34 7.19 13.24
CA THR A 440 -1.87 7.77 11.98
C THR A 440 -2.96 8.61 11.30
N LEU A 441 -4.19 8.09 11.19
CA LEU A 441 -5.32 8.82 10.60
C LEU A 441 -5.59 10.13 11.35
N LEU A 442 -5.54 10.12 12.68
CA LEU A 442 -5.73 11.32 13.48
C LEU A 442 -4.63 12.35 13.25
N LEU A 443 -3.35 11.93 13.18
CA LEU A 443 -2.26 12.86 12.88
C LEU A 443 -2.39 13.48 11.49
N LEU A 444 -2.83 12.71 10.48
CA LEU A 444 -3.11 13.24 9.15
C LEU A 444 -4.31 14.20 9.15
N LEU A 445 -5.35 13.89 9.93
CA LEU A 445 -6.50 14.77 10.09
C LEU A 445 -6.10 16.09 10.75
N ILE A 446 -5.33 16.05 11.85
CA ILE A 446 -4.77 17.23 12.52
C ILE A 446 -3.95 18.05 11.52
N GLY A 447 -3.08 17.40 10.74
CA GLY A 447 -2.31 18.05 9.68
C GLY A 447 -3.20 18.76 8.66
N LYS A 448 -4.29 18.11 8.23
CA LYS A 448 -5.28 18.69 7.32
C LYS A 448 -5.99 19.90 7.95
N CYS A 449 -6.54 19.77 9.16
CA CYS A 449 -7.24 20.85 9.85
C CYS A 449 -6.33 22.05 10.17
N THR A 450 -5.02 21.82 10.31
CA THR A 450 -4.03 22.90 10.50
C THR A 450 -3.74 23.61 9.18
N ALA A 451 -3.70 22.89 8.06
CA ALA A 451 -3.44 23.45 6.73
C ALA A 451 -4.67 24.11 6.09
N ASP A 452 -5.87 23.62 6.44
CA ASP A 452 -7.14 24.01 5.85
C ASP A 452 -8.20 24.22 6.95
N PRO A 453 -8.49 25.48 7.34
CA PRO A 453 -9.49 25.78 8.36
C PRO A 453 -10.91 25.31 8.01
N ALA A 454 -11.25 25.21 6.72
CA ALA A 454 -12.57 24.69 6.33
C ALA A 454 -12.71 23.22 6.73
N ALA A 455 -11.63 22.44 6.58
CA ALA A 455 -11.61 21.04 7.00
C ALA A 455 -11.79 20.87 8.52
N PHE A 456 -11.41 21.85 9.34
CA PHE A 456 -11.67 21.83 10.79
C PHE A 456 -13.17 21.98 11.08
N THR A 457 -13.84 22.91 10.42
CA THR A 457 -15.30 23.09 10.55
C THR A 457 -16.05 21.87 10.02
N ASP A 458 -15.61 21.30 8.89
CA ASP A 458 -16.25 20.14 8.24
C ASP A 458 -16.27 18.89 9.13
N VAL A 459 -15.29 18.71 10.01
CA VAL A 459 -15.25 17.56 10.93
C VAL A 459 -16.08 17.74 12.20
N GLY A 460 -16.69 18.90 12.41
CA GLY A 460 -17.40 19.25 13.64
C GLY A 460 -16.60 20.14 14.60
N GLY A 461 -15.47 20.71 14.13
CA GLY A 461 -14.70 21.70 14.87
C GLY A 461 -14.14 21.17 16.19
N GLU A 462 -14.19 22.00 17.22
CA GLU A 462 -13.60 21.68 18.52
C GLU A 462 -14.32 20.51 19.22
N GLU A 463 -15.64 20.42 19.07
CA GLU A 463 -16.47 19.39 19.71
C GLU A 463 -16.01 17.98 19.31
N PHE A 464 -15.72 17.76 18.03
CA PHE A 464 -15.21 16.48 17.53
C PHE A 464 -13.91 16.05 18.26
N PHE A 465 -12.94 16.95 18.40
CA PHE A 465 -11.68 16.61 19.09
C PHE A 465 -11.85 16.49 20.61
N ARG A 466 -12.82 17.18 21.20
CA ARG A 466 -13.18 17.03 22.61
C ARG A 466 -13.76 15.65 22.89
N GLU A 467 -14.63 15.13 22.02
CA GLU A 467 -15.16 13.76 22.15
C GLU A 467 -14.05 12.70 22.08
N LEU A 468 -13.03 12.92 21.24
CA LEU A 468 -11.88 12.01 21.15
C LEU A 468 -11.01 11.95 22.42
N LEU A 469 -11.19 12.87 23.39
CA LEU A 469 -10.53 12.79 24.69
C LEU A 469 -11.05 11.60 25.52
N ASP A 470 -12.26 11.14 25.25
CA ASP A 470 -12.88 9.97 25.87
C ASP A 470 -12.61 8.66 25.10
N ASP A 471 -11.76 8.70 24.06
CA ASP A 471 -11.43 7.51 23.26
C ASP A 471 -10.68 6.47 24.09
N THR A 472 -10.98 5.20 23.81
CA THR A 472 -10.30 4.05 24.44
C THR A 472 -8.82 3.95 24.10
N ASP A 473 -8.38 4.48 22.95
CA ASP A 473 -6.97 4.52 22.55
C ASP A 473 -6.30 5.77 23.14
N ALA A 474 -5.36 5.54 24.07
CA ALA A 474 -4.63 6.61 24.75
C ALA A 474 -3.88 7.55 23.79
N ARG A 475 -3.44 7.08 22.61
CA ARG A 475 -2.76 7.93 21.62
C ARG A 475 -3.73 8.87 20.91
N VAL A 476 -4.95 8.39 20.64
CA VAL A 476 -6.02 9.23 20.07
C VAL A 476 -6.34 10.36 21.03
N ALA A 477 -6.56 10.06 22.31
CA ALA A 477 -6.81 11.07 23.34
C ALA A 477 -5.64 12.06 23.48
N TYR A 478 -4.40 11.58 23.50
CA TYR A 478 -3.20 12.42 23.64
C TYR A 478 -2.97 13.37 22.45
N TYR A 479 -3.10 12.88 21.22
CA TYR A 479 -2.92 13.72 20.04
C TYR A 479 -4.05 14.75 19.92
N SER A 480 -5.29 14.38 20.22
CA SER A 480 -6.42 15.31 20.26
C SER A 480 -6.21 16.41 21.31
N SER A 481 -5.79 16.06 22.54
CA SER A 481 -5.53 17.07 23.58
C SER A 481 -4.38 18.02 23.20
N THR A 482 -3.31 17.48 22.60
CA THR A 482 -2.16 18.29 22.17
C THR A 482 -2.58 19.28 21.08
N PHE A 483 -3.43 18.85 20.15
CA PHE A 483 -3.95 19.71 19.09
C PHE A 483 -4.84 20.83 19.64
N LEU A 484 -5.79 20.51 20.53
CA LEU A 484 -6.67 21.47 21.17
C LEU A 484 -5.89 22.52 21.98
N LEU A 485 -4.95 22.08 22.81
CA LEU A 485 -4.11 22.99 23.59
C LEU A 485 -3.30 23.92 22.69
N LYS A 486 -2.67 23.37 21.64
CA LYS A 486 -1.89 24.19 20.70
C LYS A 486 -2.76 25.26 20.06
N ARG A 487 -4.01 24.93 19.68
CA ARG A 487 -4.96 25.90 19.14
C ARG A 487 -5.36 26.96 20.15
N MET A 488 -5.74 26.58 21.37
CA MET A 488 -6.06 27.55 22.43
C MET A 488 -4.89 28.51 22.67
N MET A 489 -3.66 28.01 22.71
CA MET A 489 -2.45 28.83 22.87
C MET A 489 -2.22 29.81 21.72
N THR A 490 -2.60 29.46 20.48
CA THR A 490 -2.38 30.30 19.30
C THR A 490 -3.54 31.22 18.95
N GLU A 491 -4.77 30.77 19.19
CA GLU A 491 -6.00 31.46 18.76
C GLU A 491 -6.62 32.28 19.90
N GLU A 492 -6.55 31.78 21.14
CA GLU A 492 -7.10 32.44 22.34
C GLU A 492 -6.08 32.53 23.49
N PRO A 493 -4.91 33.19 23.28
CA PRO A 493 -3.82 33.18 24.24
C PRO A 493 -4.19 33.80 25.60
N GLU A 494 -5.02 34.85 25.60
CA GLU A 494 -5.45 35.55 26.82
C GLU A 494 -6.36 34.67 27.68
N ASN A 495 -7.34 34.01 27.05
CA ASN A 495 -8.26 33.07 27.71
C ASN A 495 -7.47 31.87 28.26
N TYR A 496 -6.56 31.31 27.45
CA TYR A 496 -5.68 30.23 27.88
C TYR A 496 -4.81 30.63 29.08
N GLN A 497 -4.21 31.83 29.09
CA GLN A 497 -3.41 32.30 30.22
C GLN A 497 -4.22 32.43 31.51
N GLN A 498 -5.44 32.98 31.44
CA GLN A 498 -6.32 33.10 32.60
C GLN A 498 -6.69 31.72 33.16
N MET A 499 -7.12 30.79 32.31
CA MET A 499 -7.46 29.43 32.73
C MET A 499 -6.23 28.66 33.24
N LEU A 500 -5.05 28.89 32.66
CA LEU A 500 -3.80 28.28 33.11
C LEU A 500 -3.43 28.75 34.53
N HIS A 501 -3.61 30.03 34.87
CA HIS A 501 -3.38 30.52 36.24
C HIS A 501 -4.29 29.82 37.26
N SER A 502 -5.56 29.65 36.93
CA SER A 502 -6.52 28.88 37.75
C SER A 502 -6.11 27.41 37.88
N LEU A 503 -5.65 26.80 36.79
CA LEU A 503 -5.16 25.42 36.79
C LEU A 503 -3.89 25.24 37.62
N VAL A 504 -2.95 26.20 37.59
CA VAL A 504 -1.73 26.20 38.41
C VAL A 504 -2.08 26.29 39.90
N SER A 505 -2.99 27.19 40.26
CA SER A 505 -3.54 27.28 41.63
C SER A 505 -4.08 25.92 42.10
N ARG A 506 -4.88 25.26 41.27
CA ARG A 506 -5.45 23.93 41.56
C ARG A 506 -4.37 22.84 41.66
N ALA A 507 -3.36 22.87 40.79
CA ALA A 507 -2.25 21.93 40.81
C ALA A 507 -1.40 22.07 42.09
N GLN A 508 -1.19 23.30 42.56
CA GLN A 508 -0.50 23.58 43.83
C GLN A 508 -1.32 23.11 45.04
N GLN A 509 -2.62 23.38 45.07
CA GLN A 509 -3.52 22.95 46.15
C GLN A 509 -3.63 21.43 46.26
N SER A 510 -3.58 20.73 45.12
CA SER A 510 -3.67 19.26 45.05
C SER A 510 -2.30 18.54 45.06
N ASN A 511 -1.20 19.30 45.09
CA ASN A 511 0.18 18.80 44.99
C ASN A 511 0.40 17.84 43.80
N ASN A 512 -0.15 18.19 42.63
CA ASN A 512 -0.11 17.36 41.42
C ASN A 512 0.45 18.12 40.20
N GLU A 513 1.77 18.14 40.08
CA GLU A 513 2.49 18.83 39.00
C GLU A 513 2.21 18.26 37.60
N LYS A 514 1.77 16.99 37.51
CA LYS A 514 1.45 16.32 36.23
C LYS A 514 0.29 16.98 35.48
N LEU A 515 -0.54 17.76 36.18
CA LEU A 515 -1.61 18.55 35.57
C LEU A 515 -1.10 19.60 34.57
N LEU A 516 0.17 20.01 34.68
CA LEU A 516 0.76 21.05 33.84
C LEU A 516 1.69 20.49 32.76
N GLU A 517 2.30 19.32 32.98
CA GLU A 517 3.24 18.70 32.03
C GLU A 517 2.56 17.88 30.94
N ASN A 518 1.40 17.29 31.25
CA ASN A 518 0.73 16.36 30.36
C ASN A 518 -0.40 17.06 29.60
N PRO A 519 -0.33 17.15 28.25
CA PRO A 519 -1.32 17.83 27.43
C PRO A 519 -2.77 17.38 27.67
N TYR A 520 -2.98 16.10 27.94
CA TYR A 520 -4.32 15.58 28.19
C TYR A 520 -4.86 15.99 29.55
N LEU A 521 -4.05 15.86 30.60
CA LEU A 521 -4.45 16.26 31.95
C LEU A 521 -4.69 17.77 32.02
N GLN A 522 -3.84 18.54 31.35
CA GLN A 522 -3.99 19.98 31.24
C GLN A 522 -5.30 20.33 30.52
N MET A 523 -5.57 19.75 29.34
CA MET A 523 -6.80 20.01 28.61
C MET A 523 -8.05 19.61 29.40
N ARG A 524 -8.05 18.43 30.04
CA ARG A 524 -9.16 17.99 30.92
C ARG A 524 -9.37 18.93 32.08
N GLY A 525 -8.30 19.45 32.67
CA GLY A 525 -8.37 20.41 33.75
C GLY A 525 -8.96 21.75 33.30
N LEU A 526 -8.56 22.25 32.14
CA LEU A 526 -9.12 23.48 31.56
C LEU A 526 -10.61 23.31 31.25
N LEU A 527 -11.02 22.20 30.65
CA LEU A 527 -12.44 21.95 30.34
C LEU A 527 -13.32 21.83 31.58
N GLN A 528 -12.80 21.30 32.69
CA GLN A 528 -13.51 21.31 33.97
C GLN A 528 -13.72 22.73 34.49
N LEU A 529 -12.68 23.57 34.42
CA LEU A 529 -12.75 24.97 34.86
C LEU A 529 -13.65 25.84 33.99
N SER A 530 -13.82 25.51 32.71
CA SER A 530 -14.75 26.22 31.81
C SER A 530 -16.22 25.88 32.04
N ASN A 531 -16.49 24.73 32.68
CA ASN A 531 -17.84 24.23 32.96
C ASN A 531 -18.29 24.51 34.41
N GLU A 532 -17.37 25.00 35.26
CA GLU A 532 -17.62 25.53 36.61
C GLU A 532 -17.89 27.04 36.54
#